data_AF-A0A0Q4FCI3-F1
#
_entry.id   AF-A0A0Q4FCI3-F1
#
_cell.length_a   1.000
_cell.length_b   1.000
_cell.length_c   1.000
_cell.angle_alpha   90.00
_cell.angle_beta   90.00
_cell.angle_gamma   90.00
#
_symmetry.space_group_name_H-M   'P 1'
#
loop_
_entity.id
_entity.type
_entity.pdbx_description
1 polymer ?
#
loop_
_entity_poly.entity_id
_entity_poly.type
_entity_poly.pdbx_seq_one_letter_code
_entity_poly.pdbx_strand_id
1 'polypeptide(L)'
;MNSYNWDKDIFENIILIFEKVILFNFKETENTSSLNVTDALLTYENSIITLDFFPHQFSNCSLQVNLHSDFLIKSEKIVSLYKAFKYYILQFLSSLA
;
A
#
# COMPACT_ATOMS: atom_id res chain seq x y z
N MET A 1 -0.94 26.12 7.61
CA MET A 1 -1.15 24.66 7.53
C MET A 1 -2.63 24.39 7.76
N ASN A 2 -3.36 24.04 6.70
CA ASN A 2 -4.75 23.61 6.86
C ASN A 2 -4.71 22.16 7.37
N SER A 3 -5.18 21.94 8.60
CA SER A 3 -5.42 20.59 9.12
C SER A 3 -6.51 19.94 8.27
N TYR A 4 -6.18 18.84 7.59
CA TYR A 4 -7.14 18.05 6.83
C TYR A 4 -8.26 17.57 7.78
N ASN A 5 -9.52 17.80 7.40
CA ASN A 5 -10.66 17.43 8.22
C ASN A 5 -11.17 16.04 7.81
N TRP A 6 -10.68 15.03 8.52
CA TRP A 6 -10.97 13.61 8.30
C TRP A 6 -12.45 13.25 8.48
N ASP A 7 -13.23 14.08 9.19
CA ASP A 7 -14.64 13.80 9.50
C ASP A 7 -15.60 14.17 8.36
N LYS A 8 -15.12 14.85 7.32
CA LYS A 8 -15.93 15.26 6.15
C LYS A 8 -15.78 14.36 4.93
N ASP A 9 -14.90 13.37 4.98
CA ASP A 9 -14.64 12.51 3.84
C ASP A 9 -15.68 11.38 3.75
N ILE A 10 -16.26 11.22 2.58
CA ILE A 10 -17.20 10.13 2.26
C ILE A 10 -16.47 8.79 2.07
N PHE A 11 -15.14 8.84 2.00
CA PHE A 11 -14.26 7.69 1.84
C PHE A 11 -13.76 7.19 3.19
N GLU A 12 -13.75 5.87 3.38
CA GLU A 12 -13.15 5.26 4.55
C GLU A 12 -11.63 5.44 4.51
N ASN A 13 -11.09 6.10 5.54
CA ASN A 13 -9.66 6.32 5.68
C ASN A 13 -9.00 5.15 6.42
N ILE A 14 -7.85 4.70 5.91
CA ILE A 14 -7.03 3.65 6.52
C ILE A 14 -5.69 4.27 6.90
N ILE A 15 -5.27 4.02 8.13
CA ILE A 15 -3.92 4.36 8.59
C ILE A 15 -3.13 3.06 8.76
N LEU A 16 -2.07 2.92 7.98
CA LEU A 16 -1.12 1.83 8.05
C LEU A 16 0.18 2.31 8.71
N ILE A 17 0.62 1.57 9.72
CA ILE A 17 1.93 1.73 10.35
C ILE A 17 2.83 0.60 9.84
N PHE A 18 3.94 0.97 9.22
CA PHE A 18 4.97 0.03 8.81
C PHE A 18 6.06 0.00 9.87
N GLU A 19 6.29 -1.16 10.45
CA GLU A 19 7.38 -1.41 11.39
C GLU A 19 8.52 -2.13 10.67
N LYS A 20 9.77 -1.82 11.07
CA LYS A 20 10.98 -2.37 10.46
C LYS A 20 10.97 -2.23 8.93
N VAL A 21 10.90 -0.97 8.49
CA VAL A 21 10.92 -0.62 7.07
C VAL A 21 12.28 -0.95 6.47
N ILE A 22 12.27 -1.75 5.41
CA ILE A 22 13.45 -2.16 4.62
C ILE A 22 13.65 -1.17 3.47
N LEU A 23 12.55 -0.76 2.84
CA LEU A 23 12.56 0.19 1.73
C LEU A 23 11.35 1.11 1.86
N PHE A 24 11.57 2.40 1.69
CA PHE A 24 10.52 3.37 1.46
C PHE A 24 10.95 4.22 0.27
N ASN A 25 10.21 4.11 -0.82
CA ASN A 25 10.41 4.91 -2.02
C ASN A 25 9.16 5.73 -2.28
N PHE A 26 9.32 7.04 -2.36
CA PHE A 26 8.26 7.98 -2.71
C PHE A 26 8.87 9.07 -3.58
N LYS A 27 8.39 9.21 -4.82
CA LYS A 27 8.83 10.24 -5.76
C LYS A 27 7.72 11.27 -5.94
N GLU A 28 8.03 12.52 -5.60
CA GLU A 28 7.07 13.64 -5.66
C GLU A 28 6.74 14.06 -7.10
N THR A 29 7.70 13.92 -8.02
CA THR A 29 7.46 14.02 -9.46
C THR A 29 7.18 12.64 -10.04
N GLU A 30 5.92 12.39 -10.37
CA GLU A 30 5.43 11.15 -10.97
C GLU A 30 6.12 10.89 -12.33
N ASN A 31 6.55 9.66 -12.57
CA ASN A 31 6.86 9.15 -13.91
C ASN A 31 5.60 8.68 -14.64
N THR A 32 4.49 8.49 -13.92
CA THR A 32 3.20 8.02 -14.44
C THR A 32 2.05 8.94 -14.02
N SER A 33 1.33 9.49 -15.00
CA SER A 33 0.38 10.60 -14.83
C SER A 33 -1.00 10.24 -14.27
N SER A 34 -1.11 9.31 -13.31
CA SER A 34 -2.40 8.97 -12.71
C SER A 34 -2.36 9.07 -11.20
N LEU A 35 -2.88 10.19 -10.69
CA LEU A 35 -3.24 10.41 -9.28
C LEU A 35 -4.28 9.40 -8.75
N ASN A 36 -4.88 8.58 -9.62
CA ASN A 36 -5.78 7.50 -9.25
C ASN A 36 -5.00 6.19 -9.15
N VAL A 37 -4.69 5.76 -7.94
CA VAL A 37 -4.23 4.39 -7.68
C VAL A 37 -5.44 3.47 -7.85
N THR A 38 -5.67 2.96 -9.06
CA THR A 38 -6.74 1.97 -9.29
C THR A 38 -6.32 0.58 -8.83
N ASP A 39 -5.03 0.32 -8.78
CA ASP A 39 -4.47 -0.99 -8.47
C ASP A 39 -3.23 -0.83 -7.58
N ALA A 40 -3.34 -1.26 -6.32
CA ALA A 40 -2.21 -1.42 -5.41
C ALA A 40 -1.90 -2.91 -5.25
N LEU A 41 -0.62 -3.27 -5.26
CA LEU A 41 -0.15 -4.62 -5.01
C LEU A 41 0.34 -4.76 -3.58
N LEU A 42 -0.26 -5.67 -2.82
CA LEU A 42 0.20 -6.12 -1.51
C LEU A 42 0.69 -7.57 -1.62
N THR A 43 1.95 -7.83 -1.34
CA THR A 43 2.53 -9.18 -1.30
C THR A 43 3.29 -9.43 -0.01
N TYR A 44 3.47 -10.72 0.32
CA TYR A 44 4.33 -11.15 1.40
C TYR A 44 5.19 -12.31 0.92
N GLU A 45 6.49 -12.05 0.78
CA GLU A 45 7.46 -13.02 0.29
C GLU A 45 8.72 -12.92 1.14
N ASN A 46 9.31 -14.06 1.52
CA ASN A 46 10.56 -14.11 2.29
C ASN A 46 10.53 -13.26 3.59
N SER A 47 9.39 -13.25 4.30
CA SER A 47 9.18 -12.44 5.50
C SER A 47 9.14 -10.91 5.27
N ILE A 48 8.97 -10.48 4.02
CA ILE A 48 8.89 -9.07 3.64
C ILE A 48 7.51 -8.79 3.06
N ILE A 49 6.81 -7.86 3.70
CA ILE A 49 5.58 -7.28 3.17
C ILE A 49 5.97 -6.19 2.18
N THR A 50 5.49 -6.29 0.95
CA THR A 50 5.67 -5.26 -0.08
C THR A 50 4.33 -4.65 -0.42
N LEU A 51 4.25 -3.32 -0.34
CA LEU A 51 3.12 -2.52 -0.81
C LEU A 51 3.59 -1.60 -1.93
N ASP A 52 3.11 -1.86 -3.14
CA ASP A 52 3.42 -1.11 -4.34
C ASP A 52 2.15 -0.45 -4.86
N PHE A 53 2.13 0.88 -4.93
CA PHE A 53 0.98 1.66 -5.39
C PHE A 53 1.00 1.91 -6.91
N PHE A 54 2.08 1.52 -7.60
CA PHE A 54 2.22 1.60 -9.05
C PHE A 54 2.87 0.32 -9.61
N PRO A 55 2.27 -0.86 -9.36
CA PRO A 55 2.80 -2.14 -9.82
C PRO A 55 2.77 -2.24 -11.35
N HIS A 56 3.55 -3.17 -11.90
CA HIS A 56 3.42 -3.53 -13.31
C HIS A 56 2.12 -4.30 -13.53
N GLN A 57 1.27 -3.79 -14.41
CA GLN A 57 0.06 -4.47 -14.85
C GLN A 57 0.29 -5.15 -16.20
N PHE A 58 0.00 -6.44 -16.26
CA PHE A 58 0.09 -7.23 -17.48
C PHE A 58 -1.30 -7.44 -18.09
N SER A 59 -1.33 -7.76 -19.40
CA SER A 59 -2.58 -7.96 -20.15
C SER A 59 -3.45 -9.11 -19.64
N ASN A 60 -2.88 -10.02 -18.86
CA ASN A 60 -3.58 -11.11 -18.19
C ASN A 60 -4.16 -10.71 -16.81
N CYS A 61 -4.24 -9.41 -16.52
CA CYS A 61 -4.64 -8.85 -15.23
C CYS A 61 -3.75 -9.24 -14.04
N SER A 62 -2.55 -9.79 -14.27
CA SER A 62 -1.59 -10.03 -13.19
C SER A 62 -0.85 -8.74 -12.82
N LEU A 63 -0.53 -8.62 -11.53
CA LEU A 63 0.27 -7.54 -10.97
C LEU A 63 1.63 -8.09 -10.52
N GLN A 64 2.70 -7.36 -10.80
CA GLN A 64 4.02 -7.65 -10.24
C GLN A 64 4.63 -6.38 -9.64
N VAL A 65 5.51 -6.58 -8.66
CA VAL A 65 6.23 -5.49 -8.02
C VAL A 65 7.06 -4.75 -9.07
N ASN A 66 6.85 -3.45 -9.18
CA ASN A 66 7.65 -2.54 -9.98
C ASN A 66 8.80 -2.01 -9.10
N LEU A 67 10.02 -2.48 -9.36
CA LEU A 67 11.21 -2.05 -8.62
C LEU A 67 11.54 -0.55 -8.80
N HIS A 68 10.97 0.08 -9.82
CA HIS A 68 11.11 1.52 -10.09
C HIS A 68 9.85 2.30 -9.71
N SER A 69 8.88 1.66 -9.06
CA SER A 69 7.62 2.26 -8.64
C SER A 69 7.84 3.57 -7.92
N ASP A 70 7.05 4.59 -8.27
CA ASP A 70 7.14 5.90 -7.66
C ASP A 70 6.65 5.91 -6.22
N PHE A 71 5.91 4.87 -5.80
CA PHE A 71 5.51 4.68 -4.43
C PHE A 71 5.52 3.20 -4.02
N LEU A 72 6.55 2.82 -3.28
CA LEU A 72 6.83 1.45 -2.86
C LEU A 72 7.30 1.42 -1.41
N ILE A 73 6.69 0.55 -0.61
CA ILE A 73 7.08 0.30 0.77
C ILE A 73 7.39 -1.19 0.94
N LYS A 74 8.53 -1.51 1.55
CA LYS A 74 8.86 -2.87 2.01
C LYS A 74 9.12 -2.84 3.50
N SER A 75 8.50 -3.75 4.24
CA SER A 75 8.63 -3.84 5.69
C SER A 75 8.50 -5.28 6.17
N GLU A 76 9.12 -5.62 7.29
CA GLU A 76 8.89 -6.92 7.91
C GLU A 76 7.50 -7.01 8.59
N LYS A 77 6.88 -5.87 8.93
CA LYS A 77 5.64 -5.85 9.70
C LYS A 77 4.77 -4.64 9.40
N ILE A 78 3.45 -4.85 9.34
CA ILE A 78 2.43 -3.81 9.20
C ILE A 78 1.42 -3.92 10.34
N VAL A 79 0.99 -2.77 10.86
CA VAL A 79 -0.09 -2.63 11.84
C VAL A 79 -1.11 -1.62 11.32
N SER A 80 -2.40 -1.96 11.29
CA SER A 80 -3.47 -1.02 10.94
C SER A 80 -4.05 -0.36 12.19
N LEU A 81 -4.26 0.96 12.16
CA LEU A 81 -4.85 1.72 13.27
C LEU A 81 -6.38 1.89 13.18
N TYR A 82 -7.01 1.64 12.03
CA TYR A 82 -8.45 1.89 11.83
C TYR A 82 -9.23 0.66 11.31
N LYS A 83 -10.48 0.55 11.80
CA LYS A 83 -11.23 -0.69 12.01
C LYS A 83 -12.11 -1.15 10.83
N ALA A 84 -12.17 -0.40 9.73
CA ALA A 84 -13.12 -0.70 8.65
C ALA A 84 -12.57 -1.63 7.56
N PHE A 85 -11.24 -1.63 7.36
CA PHE A 85 -10.52 -2.59 6.49
C PHE A 85 -10.29 -3.97 7.14
N LYS A 86 -11.20 -4.38 8.02
CA LYS A 86 -11.05 -5.54 8.89
C LYS A 86 -11.15 -6.89 8.17
N TYR A 87 -11.55 -6.91 6.90
CA TYR A 87 -11.79 -8.16 6.19
C TYR A 87 -10.63 -8.55 5.26
N TYR A 88 -10.16 -7.70 4.34
CA TYR A 88 -9.12 -8.13 3.39
C TYR A 88 -7.69 -8.13 3.96
N ILE A 89 -7.28 -7.06 4.64
CA ILE A 89 -5.93 -6.99 5.24
C ILE A 89 -5.81 -7.94 6.42
N LEU A 90 -6.85 -8.10 7.25
CA LEU A 90 -6.82 -9.05 8.36
C LEU A 90 -6.92 -10.50 7.88
N GLN A 91 -7.65 -10.80 6.81
CA GLN A 91 -7.63 -12.15 6.22
C GLN A 91 -6.25 -12.48 5.64
N PHE A 92 -5.61 -11.52 4.98
CA PHE A 92 -4.20 -11.65 4.57
C PHE A 92 -3.25 -11.78 5.78
N LEU A 93 -3.26 -10.85 6.73
CA LEU A 93 -2.38 -10.89 7.91
C LEU A 93 -2.64 -12.10 8.83
N SER A 94 -3.88 -12.59 8.94
CA SER A 94 -4.22 -13.81 9.68
C SER A 94 -3.81 -15.09 8.96
N SER A 95 -3.58 -15.04 7.64
CA SER A 95 -3.00 -16.15 6.89
C SER A 95 -1.47 -16.23 7.01
N LEU A 96 -0.85 -15.20 7.59
CA LEU A 96 0.60 -15.10 7.80
C LEU A 96 1.04 -15.44 9.25
N ALA A 97 0.09 -15.67 10.16
CA ALA A 97 0.31 -16.03 11.56
C ALA A 97 0.04 -17.53 11.78
#